data_AF-A0A3M7CEC8-F1
#
_entry.id   AF-A0A3M7CEC8-F1
#
_cell.length_a   1.000
_cell.length_b   1.000
_cell.length_c   1.000
_cell.angle_alpha   90.00
_cell.angle_beta   90.00
_cell.angle_gamma   90.00
#
_symmetry.space_group_name_H-M   'P 1'
#
loop_
_entity.id
_entity.type
_entity.pdbx_description
1 polymer ?
#
loop_
_entity_poly.entity_id
_entity_poly.type
_entity_poly.pdbx_seq_one_letter_code
_entity_poly.pdbx_strand_id
1 'polypeptide(L)'
;MSRPEDANGHITNHEIEAGQRDGLLLQEKTNASPANASYLRHALTGFVEVLKPEILQRRRGPARRPGPTAFLDGLRGWAAFCVALMHLFVYTHDWVELCYNAPLLDGSTNSSPLTLPFIRLPFTGGHFSVMLFFVISGYVVPRRLLMLLHEERRTDFIDALQSAVIRRPVRLFIPVILSTGMFWSLFWHILGIATPWPVHQPTFFGEFYVWFHDLLNFVNPWRMDKLLFTYYNIHSWTIPVEYRGSMFIIVWLLCTSSMTIKGRLMATAGLMWYLVFGAPAAMYATFFAGMVTAELDLLSSGNFSASNDGEKLPHSSSSVLGSGISSRVVEALTPGKKRKALVLHLMLAACLWLASIPASDGMGKVEVLSVCPGWMPLGNIVPHNYNDGTPQTYRWFWLFWAAWGTLIAVKELPWLRSIFETPPMQYLGRHSFALYLIHGPMIGLLSERLFILTGVKAPEGESGEEKFGHLTDRWINSPLWPFGGKEGWPKGLEPNFWFCVLISLPVFLYVAEVGTRTFDTPSVKIARWVDGKMRGGGSSSRG
;
A
#
# COMPACT_ATOMS: atom_id res chain seq x y z
N MET A 1 -35.04 -20.43 -85.18
CA MET A 1 -34.28 -19.59 -86.13
C MET A 1 -33.07 -19.09 -85.35
N SER A 2 -31.99 -19.86 -85.36
CA SER A 2 -30.80 -19.71 -86.23
C SER A 2 -29.64 -19.14 -85.39
N ARG A 3 -28.71 -20.03 -85.01
CA ARG A 3 -27.33 -19.67 -84.69
C ARG A 3 -26.67 -18.97 -85.88
N PRO A 4 -25.57 -18.25 -85.65
CA PRO A 4 -24.33 -18.72 -86.24
C PRO A 4 -23.10 -18.68 -85.31
N GLU A 5 -22.21 -19.64 -85.58
CA GLU A 5 -20.75 -19.70 -85.37
C GLU A 5 -20.06 -18.55 -86.15
N ASP A 6 -18.78 -18.15 -86.07
CA ASP A 6 -17.54 -18.44 -85.33
C ASP A 6 -16.60 -17.26 -85.72
N ALA A 7 -15.67 -16.82 -84.86
CA ALA A 7 -14.35 -16.28 -85.29
C ALA A 7 -13.40 -16.01 -84.11
N ASN A 8 -12.31 -16.76 -84.10
CA ASN A 8 -11.14 -16.66 -83.23
C ASN A 8 -10.36 -15.33 -83.40
N GLY A 9 -9.94 -14.74 -82.27
CA GLY A 9 -8.85 -13.77 -82.18
C GLY A 9 -7.90 -14.16 -81.06
N HIS A 10 -6.75 -14.72 -81.43
CA HIS A 10 -5.65 -15.06 -80.53
C HIS A 10 -5.10 -13.80 -79.84
N ILE A 11 -5.32 -13.66 -78.54
CA ILE A 11 -4.52 -12.80 -77.66
C ILE A 11 -3.49 -13.70 -76.99
N THR A 12 -2.22 -13.35 -77.13
CA THR A 12 -1.07 -14.13 -76.67
C THR A 12 -0.96 -14.08 -75.14
N ASN A 13 -0.59 -15.22 -74.52
CA ASN A 13 -0.51 -15.41 -73.06
C ASN A 13 0.42 -14.42 -72.31
N HIS A 14 1.20 -13.60 -73.02
CA HIS A 14 2.11 -12.63 -72.41
C HIS A 14 1.43 -11.33 -71.94
N GLU A 15 0.31 -10.91 -72.54
CA GLU A 15 -0.43 -9.71 -72.09
C GLU A 15 -1.32 -10.00 -70.88
N ILE A 16 -1.72 -11.27 -70.68
CA ILE A 16 -2.50 -11.70 -69.52
C ILE A 16 -1.63 -11.70 -68.26
N GLU A 17 -0.36 -12.13 -68.34
CA GLU A 17 0.53 -12.16 -67.16
C GLU A 17 0.95 -10.76 -66.67
N ALA A 18 1.06 -9.76 -67.56
CA ALA A 18 1.41 -8.39 -67.17
C ALA A 18 0.25 -7.69 -66.44
N GLY A 19 -0.99 -7.79 -66.96
CA GLY A 19 -2.17 -7.24 -66.30
C GLY A 19 -2.50 -7.92 -64.97
N GLN A 20 -2.15 -9.19 -64.82
CA GLN A 20 -2.41 -9.97 -63.62
C GLN A 20 -1.38 -9.70 -62.50
N ARG A 21 -0.13 -9.31 -62.85
CA ARG A 21 0.87 -8.83 -61.87
C ARG A 21 0.56 -7.42 -61.35
N ASP A 22 0.11 -6.51 -62.20
CA ASP A 22 -0.28 -5.16 -61.78
C ASP A 22 -1.58 -5.16 -60.96
N GLY A 23 -2.52 -6.07 -61.29
CA GLY A 23 -3.70 -6.33 -60.47
C GLY A 23 -3.36 -6.91 -59.09
N LEU A 24 -2.38 -7.82 -59.00
CA LEU A 24 -1.91 -8.38 -57.73
C LEU A 24 -1.19 -7.34 -56.86
N LEU A 25 -0.38 -6.46 -57.44
CA LEU A 25 0.34 -5.41 -56.70
C LEU A 25 -0.60 -4.29 -56.20
N LEU A 26 -1.68 -4.00 -56.93
CA LEU A 26 -2.73 -3.08 -56.47
C LEU A 26 -3.65 -3.71 -55.41
N GLN A 27 -3.85 -5.03 -55.47
CA GLN A 27 -4.63 -5.78 -54.47
C GLN A 27 -3.82 -6.06 -53.18
N GLU A 28 -2.49 -6.14 -53.26
CA GLU A 28 -1.60 -6.26 -52.09
C GLU A 28 -1.47 -4.93 -51.33
N LYS A 29 -1.53 -3.78 -52.01
CA LYS A 29 -1.54 -2.46 -51.34
C LYS A 29 -2.90 -2.06 -50.74
N THR A 30 -3.99 -2.69 -51.15
CA THR A 30 -5.34 -2.44 -50.60
C THR A 30 -5.77 -3.44 -49.51
N ASN A 31 -5.05 -4.55 -49.36
CA ASN A 31 -5.24 -5.54 -48.30
C ASN A 31 -4.32 -5.33 -47.09
N ALA A 32 -4.09 -4.07 -46.69
CA ALA A 32 -3.66 -3.75 -45.33
C ALA A 32 -4.81 -4.05 -44.35
N SER A 33 -5.01 -5.34 -44.09
CA SER A 33 -5.74 -6.00 -43.00
C SER A 33 -6.75 -5.14 -42.20
N PRO A 34 -8.08 -5.35 -42.34
CA PRO A 34 -9.06 -4.85 -41.38
C PRO A 34 -8.85 -5.39 -39.95
N ALA A 35 -8.05 -6.46 -39.78
CA ALA A 35 -7.70 -6.99 -38.46
C ALA A 35 -6.73 -6.08 -37.70
N ASN A 36 -5.76 -5.45 -38.38
CA ASN A 36 -4.85 -4.51 -37.71
C ASN A 36 -5.59 -3.25 -37.23
N ALA A 37 -6.55 -2.76 -38.02
CA ALA A 37 -7.43 -1.67 -37.63
C ALA A 37 -8.37 -2.07 -36.48
N SER A 38 -8.86 -3.30 -36.42
CA SER A 38 -9.65 -3.78 -35.27
C SER A 38 -8.80 -3.95 -34.01
N TYR A 39 -7.59 -4.49 -34.09
CA TYR A 39 -6.69 -4.56 -32.93
C TYR A 39 -6.29 -3.16 -32.43
N LEU A 40 -6.01 -2.23 -33.34
CA LEU A 40 -5.71 -0.84 -32.98
C LEU A 40 -6.93 -0.16 -32.36
N ARG A 41 -8.13 -0.35 -32.93
CA ARG A 41 -9.38 0.17 -32.36
C ARG A 41 -9.68 -0.46 -31.01
N HIS A 42 -9.48 -1.77 -30.84
CA HIS A 42 -9.66 -2.45 -29.56
C HIS A 42 -8.62 -2.02 -28.52
N ALA A 43 -7.37 -1.79 -28.93
CA ALA A 43 -6.32 -1.25 -28.08
C ALA A 43 -6.61 0.20 -27.69
N LEU A 44 -7.10 1.03 -28.63
CA LEU A 44 -7.51 2.41 -28.39
C LEU A 44 -8.76 2.48 -27.50
N THR A 45 -9.78 1.66 -27.73
CA THR A 45 -10.96 1.59 -26.85
C THR A 45 -10.58 1.06 -25.47
N GLY A 46 -9.68 0.07 -25.39
CA GLY A 46 -9.15 -0.43 -24.13
C GLY A 46 -8.33 0.63 -23.38
N PHE A 47 -7.52 1.42 -24.08
CA PHE A 47 -6.76 2.53 -23.52
C PHE A 47 -7.68 3.65 -23.00
N VAL A 48 -8.71 4.01 -23.78
CA VAL A 48 -9.73 4.99 -23.38
C VAL A 48 -10.57 4.47 -22.19
N GLU A 49 -10.86 3.17 -22.11
CA GLU A 49 -11.53 2.57 -20.96
C GLU A 49 -10.66 2.55 -19.70
N VAL A 50 -9.36 2.31 -19.85
CA VAL A 50 -8.39 2.39 -18.74
C VAL A 50 -8.31 3.80 -18.16
N LEU A 51 -8.33 4.82 -19.01
CA LEU A 51 -8.29 6.24 -18.63
C LEU A 51 -9.64 6.82 -18.19
N LYS A 52 -10.76 6.13 -18.35
CA LYS A 52 -12.06 6.65 -17.89
C LYS A 52 -12.15 6.54 -16.36
N PRO A 53 -12.30 7.65 -15.62
CA PRO A 53 -12.40 7.61 -14.17
C PRO A 53 -13.64 6.83 -13.72
N GLU A 54 -13.54 6.14 -12.59
CA GLU A 54 -14.58 5.23 -12.10
C GLU A 54 -15.85 5.99 -11.73
N ILE A 55 -15.72 7.28 -11.38
CA ILE A 55 -16.83 8.21 -11.15
C ILE A 55 -17.75 8.30 -12.38
N LEU A 56 -17.17 8.23 -13.59
CA LEU A 56 -17.91 8.27 -14.85
C LEU A 56 -18.35 6.87 -15.31
N GLN A 57 -17.78 5.81 -14.75
CA GLN A 57 -18.20 4.43 -14.99
C GLN A 57 -19.34 4.07 -14.03
N ARG A 58 -20.57 4.46 -14.38
CA ARG A 58 -21.76 4.08 -13.61
C ARG A 58 -21.84 2.56 -13.47
N ARG A 59 -21.55 2.04 -12.26
CA ARG A 59 -21.62 0.61 -11.94
C ARG A 59 -23.07 0.13 -12.10
N ARG A 60 -23.40 -0.49 -13.23
CA ARG A 60 -24.67 -1.20 -13.44
C ARG A 60 -24.56 -2.56 -12.75
N GLY A 61 -24.80 -2.60 -11.44
CA GLY A 61 -24.87 -3.86 -10.69
C GLY A 61 -25.28 -3.64 -9.23
N PRO A 62 -25.92 -4.62 -8.58
CA PRO A 62 -26.32 -4.51 -7.19
C PRO A 62 -25.09 -4.28 -6.31
N ALA A 63 -25.19 -3.36 -5.35
CA ALA A 63 -24.12 -3.10 -4.39
C ALA A 63 -23.79 -4.40 -3.64
N ARG A 64 -22.60 -4.96 -3.89
CA ARG A 64 -22.10 -6.11 -3.11
C ARG A 64 -22.06 -5.71 -1.65
N ARG A 65 -22.76 -6.45 -0.79
CA ARG A 65 -22.67 -6.25 0.67
C ARG A 65 -21.20 -6.36 1.08
N PRO A 66 -20.68 -5.44 1.91
CA PRO A 66 -19.31 -5.52 2.41
C PRO A 66 -19.12 -6.87 3.10
N GLY A 67 -18.06 -7.59 2.74
CA GLY A 67 -17.69 -8.83 3.42
C GLY A 67 -17.32 -8.56 4.89
N PRO A 68 -17.21 -9.61 5.74
CA PRO A 68 -16.87 -9.45 7.16
C PRO A 68 -15.52 -8.76 7.41
N THR A 69 -14.64 -8.74 6.40
CA THR A 69 -13.32 -8.10 6.43
C THR A 69 -13.23 -6.80 5.64
N ALA A 70 -14.36 -6.26 5.14
CA ALA A 70 -14.35 -5.06 4.29
C ALA A 70 -13.77 -3.82 4.98
N PHE A 71 -13.97 -3.71 6.31
CA PHE A 71 -13.37 -2.63 7.09
C PHE A 71 -11.83 -2.62 7.02
N LEU A 72 -11.17 -3.76 6.81
CA LEU A 72 -9.72 -3.84 6.66
C LEU A 72 -9.25 -3.25 5.33
N ASP A 73 -10.01 -3.45 4.26
CA ASP A 73 -9.74 -2.80 2.99
C ASP A 73 -9.90 -1.28 3.13
N GLY A 74 -10.95 -0.81 3.82
CA GLY A 74 -11.16 0.61 4.11
C GLY A 74 -10.06 1.23 4.97
N LEU A 75 -9.65 0.54 6.04
CA LEU A 75 -8.56 0.96 6.92
C LEU A 75 -7.21 1.02 6.17
N ARG A 76 -6.93 0.05 5.31
CA ARG A 76 -5.77 0.06 4.41
C ARG A 76 -5.84 1.25 3.44
N GLY A 77 -7.02 1.53 2.89
CA GLY A 77 -7.26 2.70 2.03
C GLY A 77 -6.94 4.01 2.72
N TRP A 78 -7.46 4.19 3.94
CA TRP A 78 -7.20 5.36 4.77
C TRP A 78 -5.71 5.51 5.11
N ALA A 79 -5.04 4.41 5.50
CA ALA A 79 -3.62 4.42 5.76
C ALA A 79 -2.80 4.84 4.52
N ALA A 80 -3.15 4.36 3.31
CA ALA A 80 -2.47 4.77 2.08
C ALA A 80 -2.68 6.26 1.75
N PHE A 81 -3.89 6.77 2.00
CA PHE A 81 -4.19 8.19 1.86
C PHE A 81 -3.37 9.05 2.84
N CYS A 82 -3.31 8.66 4.12
CA CYS A 82 -2.47 9.35 5.11
C CYS A 82 -0.99 9.32 4.74
N VAL A 83 -0.48 8.22 4.17
CA VAL A 83 0.90 8.16 3.67
C VAL A 83 1.13 9.16 2.55
N ALA A 84 0.23 9.26 1.57
CA ALA A 84 0.36 10.22 0.48
C ALA A 84 0.31 11.66 0.97
N LEU A 85 -0.61 11.97 1.90
CA LEU A 85 -0.73 13.29 2.52
C LEU A 85 0.52 13.63 3.34
N MET A 86 1.01 12.70 4.15
CA MET A 86 2.22 12.90 4.96
C MET A 86 3.42 13.24 4.09
N HIS A 87 3.64 12.52 3.00
CA HIS A 87 4.79 12.81 2.13
C HIS A 87 4.67 14.17 1.42
N LEU A 88 3.47 14.65 1.10
CA LEU A 88 3.29 16.02 0.60
C LEU A 88 3.68 17.07 1.65
N PHE A 89 3.33 16.83 2.91
CA PHE A 89 3.65 17.72 4.03
C PHE A 89 5.13 17.72 4.40
N VAL A 90 5.70 16.54 4.66
CA VAL A 90 7.11 16.40 5.07
C VAL A 90 8.05 16.90 3.96
N TYR A 91 7.68 16.75 2.69
CA TYR A 91 8.50 17.25 1.58
C TYR A 91 8.67 18.78 1.54
N THR A 92 7.79 19.52 2.22
CA THR A 92 7.77 21.00 2.23
C THR A 92 7.98 21.61 3.62
N HIS A 93 7.72 20.86 4.68
CA HIS A 93 7.69 21.36 6.06
C HIS A 93 8.39 20.39 7.03
N ASP A 94 9.72 20.37 7.02
CA ASP A 94 10.53 19.51 7.91
C ASP A 94 10.25 19.73 9.40
N TRP A 95 9.84 20.94 9.79
CA TRP A 95 9.52 21.30 11.17
C TRP A 95 8.32 20.54 11.77
N VAL A 96 7.46 19.92 10.95
CA VAL A 96 6.27 19.19 11.42
C VAL A 96 6.68 17.89 12.14
N GLU A 97 7.91 17.40 11.94
CA GLU A 97 8.44 16.22 12.65
C GLU A 97 8.56 16.45 14.16
N LEU A 98 8.80 17.70 14.57
CA LEU A 98 8.92 18.15 15.95
C LEU A 98 7.57 18.39 16.63
N CYS A 99 7.55 18.45 17.97
CA CYS A 99 6.35 18.72 18.75
C CYS A 99 5.95 20.21 18.80
N TYR A 100 4.72 20.46 19.24
CA TYR A 100 4.24 21.80 19.56
C TYR A 100 5.16 22.49 20.59
N ASN A 101 5.51 23.74 20.34
CA ASN A 101 6.49 24.58 21.06
C ASN A 101 7.96 24.15 21.00
N ALA A 102 8.34 23.20 20.14
CA ALA A 102 9.74 22.90 19.89
C ALA A 102 10.48 24.12 19.29
N PRO A 103 11.73 24.42 19.69
CA PRO A 103 12.59 25.34 18.94
C PRO A 103 12.92 24.72 17.57
N LEU A 104 12.70 25.50 16.49
CA LEU A 104 13.14 25.16 15.14
C LEU A 104 14.58 25.63 14.92
N LEU A 105 15.21 25.12 13.87
CA LEU A 105 16.53 25.53 13.39
C LEU A 105 16.60 27.05 13.08
N ASP A 106 15.49 27.66 12.68
CA ASP A 106 15.39 29.10 12.39
C ASP A 106 15.25 29.98 13.65
N GLY A 107 15.37 29.41 14.86
CA GLY A 107 15.22 30.13 16.13
C GLY A 107 13.77 30.49 16.51
N SER A 108 12.78 30.15 15.66
CA SER A 108 11.35 30.30 15.96
C SER A 108 10.78 29.06 16.68
N THR A 109 9.73 29.24 17.48
CA THR A 109 9.03 28.10 18.12
C THR A 109 7.92 27.56 17.23
N ASN A 110 7.68 26.24 17.31
CA ASN A 110 6.62 25.58 16.56
C ASN A 110 5.24 25.87 17.17
N SER A 111 4.56 26.93 16.70
CA SER A 111 3.22 27.31 17.18
C SER A 111 2.08 26.73 16.33
N SER A 112 2.36 25.82 15.39
CA SER A 112 1.33 25.28 14.51
C SER A 112 0.43 24.26 15.22
N PRO A 113 -0.91 24.40 15.18
CA PRO A 113 -1.83 23.42 15.77
C PRO A 113 -1.75 22.03 15.09
N LEU A 114 -1.11 21.94 13.92
CA LEU A 114 -0.94 20.69 13.18
C LEU A 114 0.04 19.71 13.85
N THR A 115 0.87 20.19 14.79
CA THR A 115 1.80 19.33 15.55
C THR A 115 1.21 18.79 16.85
N LEU A 116 -0.05 19.14 17.16
CA LEU A 116 -0.74 18.61 18.33
C LEU A 116 -0.99 17.09 18.18
N PRO A 117 -0.96 16.33 19.31
CA PRO A 117 -1.34 14.92 19.30
C PRO A 117 -2.73 14.72 18.70
N PHE A 118 -2.97 13.57 18.07
CA PHE A 118 -4.16 13.24 17.28
C PHE A 118 -4.28 14.00 15.96
N ILE A 119 -4.17 15.33 15.97
CA ILE A 119 -4.31 16.17 14.77
C ILE A 119 -3.16 15.92 13.80
N ARG A 120 -1.95 15.66 14.32
CA ARG A 120 -0.78 15.39 13.49
C ARG A 120 -0.82 14.08 12.71
N LEU A 121 -1.70 13.12 13.05
CA LEU A 121 -1.65 11.76 12.49
C LEU A 121 -1.78 11.71 10.95
N PRO A 122 -2.65 12.48 10.28
CA PRO A 122 -2.69 12.51 8.83
C PRO A 122 -1.47 13.19 8.18
N PHE A 123 -0.75 14.03 8.94
CA PHE A 123 0.34 14.88 8.43
C PHE A 123 1.73 14.30 8.69
N THR A 124 1.94 13.63 9.83
CA THR A 124 3.22 13.01 10.21
C THR A 124 3.12 11.51 10.46
N GLY A 125 1.91 10.96 10.51
CA GLY A 125 1.65 9.55 10.86
C GLY A 125 1.80 8.55 9.71
N GLY A 126 2.63 8.82 8.70
CA GLY A 126 2.88 7.85 7.62
C GLY A 126 3.58 6.60 8.15
N HIS A 127 4.52 6.73 9.09
CA HIS A 127 5.17 5.59 9.75
C HIS A 127 4.17 4.72 10.54
N PHE A 128 3.21 5.35 11.22
CA PHE A 128 2.09 4.66 11.86
C PHE A 128 1.22 3.93 10.84
N SER A 129 0.91 4.57 9.72
CA SER A 129 0.13 3.99 8.63
C SER A 129 0.83 2.76 8.00
N VAL A 130 2.16 2.78 7.93
CA VAL A 130 2.96 1.61 7.51
C VAL A 130 2.84 0.47 8.53
N MET A 131 2.91 0.75 9.84
CA MET A 131 2.68 -0.28 10.86
C MET A 131 1.26 -0.86 10.79
N LEU A 132 0.26 -0.05 10.44
CA LEU A 132 -1.09 -0.56 10.17
C LEU A 132 -1.11 -1.52 8.97
N PHE A 133 -0.37 -1.26 7.89
CA PHE A 133 -0.27 -2.21 6.77
C PHE A 133 0.29 -3.56 7.21
N PHE A 134 1.35 -3.56 8.00
CA PHE A 134 1.98 -4.79 8.48
C PHE A 134 1.07 -5.57 9.43
N VAL A 135 0.38 -4.89 10.35
CA VAL A 135 -0.65 -5.51 11.22
C VAL A 135 -1.81 -6.10 10.39
N ILE A 136 -2.33 -5.37 9.40
CA ILE A 136 -3.42 -5.84 8.53
C ILE A 136 -2.96 -7.05 7.71
N SER A 137 -1.74 -7.02 7.20
CA SER A 137 -1.14 -8.15 6.48
C SER A 137 -1.02 -9.37 7.38
N GLY A 138 -0.51 -9.19 8.60
CA GLY A 138 -0.46 -10.21 9.63
C GLY A 138 -1.82 -10.82 9.97
N TYR A 139 -2.91 -10.07 9.81
CA TYR A 139 -4.27 -10.57 10.02
C TYR A 139 -4.82 -11.33 8.80
N VAL A 140 -4.68 -10.79 7.59
CA VAL A 140 -5.34 -11.31 6.38
C VAL A 140 -4.63 -12.54 5.82
N VAL A 141 -3.30 -12.52 5.83
CA VAL A 141 -2.46 -13.53 5.18
C VAL A 141 -2.61 -14.92 5.80
N PRO A 142 -2.42 -15.09 7.13
CA PRO A 142 -2.58 -16.39 7.75
C PRO A 142 -4.04 -16.83 7.86
N ARG A 143 -5.03 -15.94 7.69
CA ARG A 143 -6.45 -16.25 7.97
C ARG A 143 -6.95 -17.51 7.27
N ARG A 144 -6.70 -17.64 5.97
CA ARG A 144 -7.12 -18.84 5.20
C ARG A 144 -6.39 -20.10 5.66
N LEU A 145 -5.09 -20.00 5.97
CA LEU A 145 -4.28 -21.12 6.45
C LEU A 145 -4.74 -21.57 7.84
N LEU A 146 -5.01 -20.61 8.73
CA LEU A 146 -5.58 -20.85 10.05
C LEU A 146 -6.95 -21.51 9.96
N MET A 147 -7.84 -21.04 9.07
CA MET A 147 -9.16 -21.68 8.86
C MET A 147 -9.02 -23.16 8.48
N LEU A 148 -8.17 -23.48 7.49
CA LEU A 148 -7.93 -24.87 7.06
C LEU A 148 -7.32 -25.73 8.18
N LEU A 149 -6.51 -25.12 9.04
CA LEU A 149 -5.92 -25.79 10.19
C LEU A 149 -6.95 -26.06 11.30
N HIS A 150 -7.92 -25.16 11.51
CA HIS A 150 -9.04 -25.38 12.44
C HIS A 150 -10.05 -26.40 11.91
N GLU A 151 -10.22 -26.49 10.58
CA GLU A 151 -11.03 -27.52 9.91
C GLU A 151 -10.33 -28.90 9.81
N GLU A 152 -9.12 -29.04 10.35
CA GLU A 152 -8.28 -30.25 10.29
C GLU A 152 -7.94 -30.75 8.87
N ARG A 153 -8.11 -29.91 7.85
CA ARG A 153 -7.86 -30.24 6.43
C ARG A 153 -6.38 -30.07 6.06
N ARG A 154 -5.54 -31.00 6.51
CA ARG A 154 -4.07 -30.94 6.36
C ARG A 154 -3.58 -30.90 4.91
N THR A 155 -4.21 -31.65 4.00
CA THR A 155 -3.82 -31.66 2.58
C THR A 155 -4.07 -30.31 1.93
N ASP A 156 -5.27 -29.76 2.12
CA ASP A 156 -5.66 -28.45 1.61
C ASP A 156 -4.83 -27.32 2.23
N PHE A 157 -4.40 -27.48 3.48
CA PHE A 157 -3.48 -26.56 4.15
C PHE A 157 -2.13 -26.50 3.43
N ILE A 158 -1.51 -27.64 3.12
CA ILE A 158 -0.22 -27.67 2.40
C ILE A 158 -0.36 -27.09 1.00
N ASP A 159 -1.45 -27.40 0.29
CA ASP A 159 -1.73 -26.81 -1.02
C ASP A 159 -1.90 -25.28 -0.96
N ALA A 160 -2.63 -24.79 0.03
CA ALA A 160 -2.82 -23.37 0.25
C ALA A 160 -1.51 -22.67 0.66
N LEU A 161 -0.65 -23.35 1.44
CA LEU A 161 0.65 -22.87 1.88
C LEU A 161 1.59 -22.69 0.68
N GLN A 162 1.74 -23.72 -0.16
CA GLN A 162 2.55 -23.69 -1.37
C GLN A 162 2.08 -22.57 -2.31
N SER A 163 0.77 -22.48 -2.54
CA SER A 163 0.16 -21.43 -3.36
C SER A 163 0.35 -20.03 -2.77
N ALA A 164 0.43 -19.89 -1.43
CA ALA A 164 0.74 -18.61 -0.79
C ALA A 164 2.21 -18.21 -0.98
N VAL A 165 3.15 -19.15 -0.87
CA VAL A 165 4.59 -18.92 -1.08
C VAL A 165 4.89 -18.53 -2.52
N ILE A 166 4.31 -19.21 -3.51
CA ILE A 166 4.57 -18.94 -4.94
C ILE A 166 3.97 -17.58 -5.37
N ARG A 167 2.71 -17.31 -5.03
CA ARG A 167 1.99 -16.13 -5.54
C ARG A 167 2.45 -14.82 -4.94
N ARG A 168 2.92 -14.84 -3.69
CA ARG A 168 3.21 -13.62 -2.95
C ARG A 168 4.36 -12.78 -3.50
N PRO A 169 5.57 -13.32 -3.77
CA PRO A 169 6.65 -12.53 -4.35
C PRO A 169 6.22 -11.95 -5.71
N VAL A 170 5.56 -12.75 -6.53
CA VAL A 170 5.04 -12.31 -7.84
C VAL A 170 4.08 -11.13 -7.69
N ARG A 171 3.13 -11.20 -6.76
CA ARG A 171 2.16 -10.12 -6.50
C ARG A 171 2.79 -8.85 -5.95
N LEU A 172 3.84 -8.97 -5.13
CA LEU A 172 4.46 -7.81 -4.47
C LEU A 172 5.50 -7.13 -5.38
N PHE A 173 6.35 -7.89 -6.06
CA PHE A 173 7.44 -7.36 -6.87
C PHE A 173 7.00 -6.92 -8.27
N ILE A 174 6.09 -7.63 -8.94
CA ILE A 174 5.68 -7.27 -10.32
C ILE A 174 5.11 -5.85 -10.40
N PRO A 175 4.19 -5.43 -9.53
CA PRO A 175 3.70 -4.05 -9.59
C PRO A 175 4.80 -3.01 -9.45
N VAL A 176 5.81 -3.25 -8.61
CA VAL A 176 6.96 -2.35 -8.42
C VAL A 176 7.80 -2.31 -9.70
N ILE A 177 8.05 -3.45 -10.33
CA ILE A 177 8.76 -3.54 -11.61
C ILE A 177 8.00 -2.76 -12.69
N LEU A 178 6.70 -3.01 -12.80
CA LEU A 178 5.86 -2.35 -13.80
C LEU A 178 5.70 -0.87 -13.52
N SER A 179 5.53 -0.44 -12.28
CA SER A 179 5.39 0.97 -11.94
C SER A 179 6.70 1.71 -12.17
N THR A 180 7.83 1.21 -11.65
CA THR A 180 9.13 1.86 -11.82
C THR A 180 9.54 1.88 -13.29
N GLY A 181 9.36 0.77 -14.00
CA GLY A 181 9.62 0.68 -15.44
C GLY A 181 8.70 1.57 -16.29
N MET A 182 7.41 1.64 -15.99
CA MET A 182 6.46 2.52 -16.68
C MET A 182 6.71 4.00 -16.36
N PHE A 183 7.00 4.34 -15.11
CA PHE A 183 7.31 5.72 -14.72
C PHE A 183 8.60 6.22 -15.38
N TRP A 184 9.66 5.41 -15.33
CA TRP A 184 10.95 5.73 -15.93
C TRP A 184 10.89 5.75 -17.48
N SER A 185 10.34 4.72 -18.13
CA SER A 185 10.33 4.65 -19.60
C SER A 185 9.37 5.65 -20.26
N LEU A 186 8.19 5.91 -19.67
CA LEU A 186 7.16 6.73 -20.29
C LEU A 186 7.33 8.23 -20.00
N PHE A 187 7.68 8.62 -18.77
CA PHE A 187 7.77 10.05 -18.42
C PHE A 187 9.14 10.66 -18.72
N TRP A 188 10.23 9.88 -18.64
CA TRP A 188 11.57 10.45 -18.79
C TRP A 188 12.10 10.37 -20.22
N HIS A 189 11.93 9.23 -20.91
CA HIS A 189 12.44 9.07 -22.28
C HIS A 189 11.43 9.45 -23.38
N ILE A 190 10.13 9.30 -23.14
CA ILE A 190 9.09 9.63 -24.15
C ILE A 190 8.59 11.07 -23.98
N LEU A 191 8.33 11.51 -22.74
CA LEU A 191 7.79 12.86 -22.47
C LEU A 191 8.85 13.91 -22.13
N GLY A 192 10.11 13.50 -21.85
CA GLY A 192 11.21 14.43 -21.58
C GLY A 192 11.07 15.26 -20.30
N ILE A 193 10.25 14.82 -19.34
CA ILE A 193 9.96 15.60 -18.13
C ILE A 193 11.06 15.36 -17.08
N ALA A 194 11.83 16.40 -16.75
CA ALA A 194 12.89 16.33 -15.76
C ALA A 194 12.36 16.11 -14.34
N THR A 195 12.81 15.08 -13.62
CA THR A 195 12.63 14.98 -12.17
C THR A 195 13.94 15.34 -11.45
N PRO A 196 13.91 15.77 -10.18
CA PRO A 196 15.13 16.15 -9.45
C PRO A 196 15.94 14.93 -9.03
N TRP A 197 15.25 13.81 -8.81
CA TRP A 197 15.83 12.51 -8.51
C TRP A 197 15.22 11.50 -9.48
N PRO A 198 15.97 10.53 -10.02
CA PRO A 198 17.42 10.30 -10.08
C PRO A 198 18.15 11.08 -11.20
N VAL A 199 19.49 11.04 -11.23
CA VAL A 199 20.29 11.67 -12.30
C VAL A 199 20.10 10.91 -13.62
N HIS A 200 19.55 11.60 -14.61
CA HIS A 200 19.23 11.04 -15.93
C HIS A 200 20.49 10.55 -16.64
N GLN A 201 20.43 9.34 -17.20
CA GLN A 201 21.42 8.84 -18.14
C GLN A 201 21.10 9.33 -19.56
N PRO A 202 22.13 9.61 -20.37
CA PRO A 202 21.95 10.19 -21.70
C PRO A 202 21.36 9.21 -22.74
N THR A 203 21.27 7.91 -22.42
CA THR A 203 20.79 6.88 -23.37
C THR A 203 19.74 5.98 -22.74
N PHE A 204 18.74 5.59 -23.55
CA PHE A 204 17.67 4.66 -23.13
C PHE A 204 18.23 3.32 -22.62
N PHE A 205 19.21 2.74 -23.34
CA PHE A 205 19.84 1.48 -22.95
C PHE A 205 20.71 1.62 -21.71
N GLY A 206 21.43 2.75 -21.57
CA GLY A 206 22.20 3.05 -20.38
C GLY A 206 21.30 3.10 -19.15
N GLU A 207 20.13 3.73 -19.27
CA GLU A 207 19.23 3.74 -18.12
C GLU A 207 18.51 2.42 -17.88
N PHE A 208 18.21 1.64 -18.92
CA PHE A 208 17.70 0.27 -18.75
C PHE A 208 18.66 -0.59 -17.96
N TYR A 209 19.96 -0.46 -18.23
CA TYR A 209 20.97 -1.19 -17.50
C TYR A 209 21.03 -0.78 -16.01
N VAL A 210 21.00 0.53 -15.72
CA VAL A 210 20.99 1.03 -14.34
C VAL A 210 19.73 0.60 -13.60
N TRP A 211 18.56 0.75 -14.22
CA TRP A 211 17.29 0.31 -13.66
C TRP A 211 17.25 -1.20 -13.43
N PHE A 212 17.71 -2.00 -14.39
CA PHE A 212 17.73 -3.46 -14.23
C PHE A 212 18.69 -3.89 -13.11
N HIS A 213 19.86 -3.24 -13.01
CA HIS A 213 20.79 -3.49 -11.91
C HIS A 213 20.22 -3.06 -10.55
N ASP A 214 19.53 -1.93 -10.46
CA ASP A 214 18.80 -1.49 -9.27
C ASP A 214 17.71 -2.49 -8.88
N LEU A 215 16.96 -3.00 -9.87
CA LEU A 215 15.95 -4.03 -9.66
C LEU A 215 16.54 -5.33 -9.10
N LEU A 216 17.67 -5.80 -9.63
CA LEU A 216 18.35 -6.98 -9.10
C LEU A 216 18.80 -6.78 -7.65
N ASN A 217 19.29 -5.58 -7.31
CA ASN A 217 19.64 -5.22 -5.94
C ASN A 217 18.42 -5.13 -5.02
N PHE A 218 17.27 -4.68 -5.54
CA PHE A 218 16.01 -4.60 -4.81
C PHE A 218 15.39 -5.97 -4.53
N VAL A 219 15.45 -6.88 -5.51
CA VAL A 219 14.92 -8.25 -5.36
C VAL A 219 15.80 -9.10 -4.44
N ASN A 220 17.07 -8.73 -4.24
CA ASN A 220 18.01 -9.48 -3.39
C ASN A 220 17.54 -9.52 -1.92
N PRO A 221 17.07 -10.68 -1.41
CA PRO A 221 16.52 -10.80 -0.07
C PRO A 221 17.61 -10.79 1.01
N TRP A 222 18.89 -10.95 0.66
CA TRP A 222 20.01 -11.10 1.61
C TRP A 222 20.69 -9.79 1.98
N ARG A 223 20.30 -8.68 1.36
CA ARG A 223 20.86 -7.36 1.69
C ARG A 223 20.21 -6.86 3.00
N MET A 224 21.00 -6.84 4.07
CA MET A 224 20.56 -6.51 5.43
C MET A 224 21.04 -5.13 5.92
N ASP A 225 21.98 -4.51 5.20
CA ASP A 225 22.74 -3.37 5.74
C ASP A 225 22.01 -2.02 5.64
N LYS A 226 20.97 -1.90 4.80
CA LYS A 226 20.18 -0.67 4.60
C LYS A 226 18.71 -0.99 4.21
N LEU A 227 17.81 -0.02 4.41
CA LEU A 227 16.45 -0.06 3.86
C LEU A 227 16.53 -0.34 2.34
N LEU A 228 15.84 -1.39 1.89
CA LEU A 228 15.87 -1.83 0.50
C LEU A 228 14.90 -1.02 -0.35
N PHE A 229 15.32 0.15 -0.80
CA PHE A 229 14.56 0.93 -1.76
C PHE A 229 15.15 0.84 -3.16
N THR A 230 14.28 0.94 -4.17
CA THR A 230 14.70 1.23 -5.54
C THR A 230 15.14 2.69 -5.64
N TYR A 231 16.20 2.95 -6.41
CA TYR A 231 16.69 4.30 -6.66
C TYR A 231 15.61 5.20 -7.30
N TYR A 232 14.68 4.59 -8.03
CA TYR A 232 13.54 5.23 -8.69
C TYR A 232 12.36 5.51 -7.75
N ASN A 233 12.27 4.82 -6.61
CA ASN A 233 11.20 5.01 -5.65
C ASN A 233 11.67 4.66 -4.22
N ILE A 234 12.07 5.69 -3.47
CA ILE A 234 12.55 5.51 -2.10
C ILE A 234 11.51 4.83 -1.20
N HIS A 235 10.22 5.03 -1.44
CA HIS A 235 9.14 4.49 -0.62
C HIS A 235 8.86 3.00 -0.87
N SER A 236 9.53 2.37 -1.83
CA SER A 236 9.42 0.92 -2.09
C SER A 236 10.00 0.03 -0.98
N TRP A 237 10.67 0.62 0.02
CA TRP A 237 11.33 -0.11 1.12
C TRP A 237 10.42 -0.98 1.97
N THR A 238 9.12 -0.67 2.03
CA THR A 238 8.16 -1.48 2.79
C THR A 238 7.84 -2.81 2.11
N ILE A 239 8.02 -2.92 0.79
CA ILE A 239 7.68 -4.13 0.03
C ILE A 239 8.58 -5.33 0.40
N PRO A 240 9.92 -5.18 0.50
CA PRO A 240 10.78 -6.23 1.03
C PRO A 240 10.46 -6.62 2.48
N VAL A 241 10.12 -5.65 3.34
CA VAL A 241 9.74 -5.91 4.74
C VAL A 241 8.43 -6.71 4.79
N GLU A 242 7.46 -6.32 3.97
CA GLU A 242 6.17 -6.99 3.79
C GLU A 242 6.33 -8.43 3.27
N TYR A 243 7.25 -8.64 2.34
CA TYR A 243 7.61 -9.97 1.86
C TYR A 243 8.26 -10.82 2.97
N ARG A 244 9.30 -10.30 3.64
CA ARG A 244 10.01 -11.01 4.72
C ARG A 244 9.08 -11.36 5.88
N GLY A 245 8.30 -10.40 6.38
CA GLY A 245 7.36 -10.61 7.49
C GLY A 245 6.29 -11.66 7.17
N SER A 246 5.85 -11.69 5.92
CA SER A 246 4.88 -12.69 5.49
C SER A 246 5.42 -14.10 5.32
N MET A 247 6.64 -14.25 4.79
CA MET A 247 7.29 -15.55 4.70
C MET A 247 7.57 -16.07 6.11
N PHE A 248 7.93 -15.17 7.04
CA PHE A 248 8.14 -15.55 8.43
C PHE A 248 6.87 -16.10 9.09
N ILE A 249 5.71 -15.46 8.89
CA ILE A 249 4.41 -16.00 9.32
C ILE A 249 4.14 -17.38 8.72
N ILE A 250 4.38 -17.56 7.42
CA ILE A 250 4.07 -18.80 6.69
C ILE A 250 4.93 -19.95 7.23
N VAL A 251 6.23 -19.72 7.40
CA VAL A 251 7.15 -20.70 8.00
C VAL A 251 6.75 -20.99 9.44
N TRP A 252 6.41 -19.96 10.22
CA TRP A 252 5.93 -20.14 11.59
C TRP A 252 4.67 -20.99 11.67
N LEU A 253 3.69 -20.77 10.78
CA LEU A 253 2.48 -21.60 10.69
C LEU A 253 2.78 -23.04 10.30
N LEU A 254 3.75 -23.27 9.40
CA LEU A 254 4.18 -24.62 9.08
C LEU A 254 4.77 -25.31 10.31
N CYS A 255 5.67 -24.65 11.05
CA CYS A 255 6.26 -25.17 12.29
C CYS A 255 5.22 -25.43 13.38
N THR A 256 4.22 -24.57 13.50
CA THR A 256 3.17 -24.66 14.54
C THR A 256 1.94 -25.46 14.10
N SER A 257 1.94 -26.01 12.88
CA SER A 257 0.81 -26.78 12.32
C SER A 257 0.52 -28.08 13.09
N SER A 258 1.52 -28.66 13.74
CA SER A 258 1.39 -29.87 14.57
C SER A 258 0.99 -29.58 16.02
N MET A 259 1.02 -28.31 16.45
CA MET A 259 0.76 -27.91 17.82
C MET A 259 -0.74 -27.79 18.09
N THR A 260 -1.14 -27.96 19.35
CA THR A 260 -2.51 -27.61 19.79
C THR A 260 -2.78 -26.13 19.59
N ILE A 261 -4.05 -25.74 19.43
CA ILE A 261 -4.44 -24.33 19.24
C ILE A 261 -3.91 -23.44 20.39
N LYS A 262 -4.05 -23.90 21.64
CA LYS A 262 -3.51 -23.19 22.81
C LYS A 262 -1.99 -23.08 22.78
N GLY A 263 -1.29 -24.17 22.42
CA GLY A 263 0.16 -24.18 22.29
C GLY A 263 0.66 -23.22 21.20
N ARG A 264 0.01 -23.21 20.04
CA ARG A 264 0.31 -22.29 18.93
C ARG A 264 0.07 -20.83 19.32
N LEU A 265 -1.05 -20.53 19.97
CA LEU A 265 -1.36 -19.17 20.42
C LEU A 265 -0.33 -18.66 21.43
N MET A 266 0.04 -19.48 22.43
CA MET A 266 1.05 -19.13 23.42
C MET A 266 2.44 -18.99 22.82
N ALA A 267 2.83 -19.89 21.91
CA ALA A 267 4.10 -19.80 21.20
C ALA A 267 4.17 -18.52 20.35
N THR A 268 3.07 -18.18 19.65
CA THR A 268 2.99 -16.98 18.81
C THR A 268 3.02 -15.71 19.66
N ALA A 269 2.34 -15.69 20.80
CA ALA A 269 2.40 -14.58 21.76
C ALA A 269 3.79 -14.44 22.39
N GLY A 270 4.44 -15.55 22.72
CA GLY A 270 5.82 -15.58 23.22
C GLY A 270 6.83 -15.06 22.19
N LEU A 271 6.70 -15.47 20.92
CA LEU A 271 7.52 -14.95 19.84
C LEU A 271 7.28 -13.46 19.61
N MET A 272 6.03 -13.01 19.61
CA MET A 272 5.68 -11.60 19.53
C MET A 272 6.35 -10.80 20.66
N TRP A 273 6.30 -11.31 21.90
CA TRP A 273 6.95 -10.67 23.05
C TRP A 273 8.47 -10.60 22.86
N TYR A 274 9.10 -11.69 22.41
CA TYR A 274 10.54 -11.71 22.11
C TYR A 274 10.92 -10.71 21.01
N LEU A 275 10.14 -10.57 19.95
CA LEU A 275 10.42 -9.63 18.86
C LEU A 275 10.29 -8.17 19.32
N VAL A 276 9.37 -7.88 20.25
CA VAL A 276 9.18 -6.53 20.80
C VAL A 276 10.23 -6.18 21.84
N PHE A 277 10.59 -7.07 22.77
CA PHE A 277 11.49 -6.72 23.88
C PHE A 277 12.93 -7.21 23.68
N GLY A 278 13.14 -8.28 22.93
CA GLY A 278 14.45 -8.93 22.76
C GLY A 278 15.20 -8.51 21.50
N ALA A 279 14.58 -8.58 20.32
CA ALA A 279 15.27 -8.56 19.02
C ALA A 279 15.11 -7.25 18.19
N PRO A 280 14.92 -6.09 18.83
CA PRO A 280 14.41 -4.81 18.25
C PRO A 280 13.53 -4.89 16.99
N ALA A 281 12.70 -5.92 16.86
CA ALA A 281 12.02 -6.29 15.62
C ALA A 281 10.54 -5.92 15.64
N ALA A 282 10.20 -4.74 16.19
CA ALA A 282 8.81 -4.28 16.36
C ALA A 282 7.99 -4.33 15.06
N MET A 283 8.61 -4.02 13.91
CA MET A 283 7.97 -4.14 12.60
C MET A 283 7.53 -5.58 12.31
N TYR A 284 8.37 -6.58 12.57
CA TYR A 284 8.01 -7.99 12.38
C TYR A 284 7.04 -8.49 13.45
N ALA A 285 7.08 -7.93 14.67
CA ALA A 285 6.12 -8.26 15.71
C ALA A 285 4.67 -7.89 15.31
N THR A 286 4.47 -6.82 14.54
CA THR A 286 3.13 -6.43 14.05
C THR A 286 2.44 -7.53 13.23
N PHE A 287 3.21 -8.28 12.44
CA PHE A 287 2.73 -9.41 11.66
C PHE A 287 2.17 -10.52 12.57
N PHE A 288 2.89 -10.86 13.65
CA PHE A 288 2.43 -11.84 14.63
C PHE A 288 1.25 -11.34 15.47
N ALA A 289 1.21 -10.04 15.81
CA ALA A 289 0.07 -9.44 16.48
C ALA A 289 -1.21 -9.54 15.63
N GLY A 290 -1.09 -9.32 14.32
CA GLY A 290 -2.17 -9.57 13.35
C GLY A 290 -2.60 -11.03 13.33
N MET A 291 -1.65 -11.98 13.34
CA MET A 291 -1.95 -13.42 13.35
C MET A 291 -2.71 -13.84 14.62
N VAL A 292 -2.24 -13.42 15.79
CA VAL A 292 -2.90 -13.67 17.09
C VAL A 292 -4.33 -13.13 17.05
N THR A 293 -4.52 -11.93 16.52
CA THR A 293 -5.85 -11.30 16.40
C THR A 293 -6.76 -12.08 15.43
N ALA A 294 -6.21 -12.62 14.34
CA ALA A 294 -6.95 -13.45 13.39
C ALA A 294 -7.34 -14.81 13.98
N GLU A 295 -6.44 -15.44 14.75
CA GLU A 295 -6.71 -16.72 15.39
C GLU A 295 -7.77 -16.61 16.49
N LEU A 296 -7.68 -15.57 17.35
CA LEU A 296 -8.71 -15.27 18.35
C LEU A 296 -10.07 -15.01 17.72
N ASP A 297 -10.10 -14.39 16.54
CA ASP A 297 -11.33 -14.13 15.78
C ASP A 297 -12.00 -15.42 15.29
N LEU A 298 -11.20 -16.38 14.79
CA LEU A 298 -11.69 -17.68 14.35
C LEU A 298 -12.23 -18.50 15.52
N LEU A 299 -11.55 -18.48 16.67
CA LEU A 299 -12.03 -19.14 17.90
C LEU A 299 -13.35 -18.54 18.41
N SER A 300 -13.46 -17.22 18.39
CA SER A 300 -14.71 -16.52 18.76
C SER A 300 -15.87 -16.88 17.82
N SER A 301 -15.61 -16.92 16.51
CA SER A 301 -16.62 -17.24 15.49
C SER A 301 -17.04 -18.71 15.50
N GLY A 302 -16.11 -19.63 15.77
CA GLY A 302 -16.38 -21.06 15.92
C GLY A 302 -17.25 -21.37 17.14
N ASN A 303 -16.99 -20.71 18.27
CA ASN A 303 -17.81 -20.85 19.48
C ASN A 303 -19.25 -20.32 19.27
N PHE A 304 -19.43 -19.28 18.47
CA PHE A 304 -20.75 -18.72 18.14
C PHE A 304 -21.56 -19.61 17.18
N SER A 305 -20.88 -20.38 16.33
CA SER A 305 -21.52 -21.34 15.43
C SER A 305 -21.90 -22.63 16.16
N ALA A 306 -21.03 -23.12 17.06
CA ALA A 306 -21.31 -24.27 17.90
C ALA A 306 -22.42 -24.03 18.96
N SER A 307 -22.75 -22.77 19.26
CA SER A 307 -23.86 -22.42 20.15
C SER A 307 -25.22 -22.30 19.44
N ASN A 308 -25.25 -22.25 18.10
CA ASN A 308 -26.48 -22.14 17.31
C ASN A 308 -26.97 -23.49 16.76
N ASP A 309 -26.10 -24.48 16.65
CA ASP A 309 -26.52 -25.86 16.37
C ASP A 309 -26.93 -26.51 17.70
N GLY A 310 -28.25 -26.62 17.88
CA GLY A 310 -28.91 -27.13 19.07
C GLY A 310 -28.69 -28.62 19.33
N GLU A 311 -27.45 -29.03 19.57
CA GLU A 311 -27.14 -30.33 20.16
C GLU A 311 -26.63 -30.12 21.59
N LYS A 312 -27.54 -30.29 22.54
CA LYS A 312 -27.21 -30.43 23.96
C LYS A 312 -26.33 -31.68 24.13
N LEU A 313 -25.02 -31.54 23.98
CA LEU A 313 -24.09 -32.55 24.46
C LEU A 313 -24.01 -32.47 26.00
N PRO A 314 -24.06 -33.62 26.69
CA PRO A 314 -24.10 -33.65 28.13
C PRO A 314 -22.78 -33.17 28.72
N HIS A 315 -22.88 -32.38 29.78
CA HIS A 315 -21.80 -31.96 30.65
C HIS A 315 -20.87 -33.14 31.00
N SER A 316 -19.68 -33.20 30.40
CA SER A 316 -18.42 -33.73 30.97
C SER A 316 -17.37 -33.76 29.84
N SER A 317 -16.44 -32.82 29.74
CA SER A 317 -15.19 -32.90 30.51
C SER A 317 -14.37 -31.62 30.34
N SER A 318 -14.82 -30.54 30.97
CA SER A 318 -13.96 -29.40 31.31
C SER A 318 -13.72 -29.41 32.82
N SER A 319 -12.87 -30.33 33.29
CA SER A 319 -12.47 -30.39 34.70
C SER A 319 -10.97 -30.68 34.85
N VAL A 320 -10.10 -29.74 34.49
CA VAL A 320 -8.73 -29.67 35.07
C VAL A 320 -8.29 -28.24 35.40
N LEU A 321 -9.21 -27.26 35.49
CA LEU A 321 -8.90 -26.02 36.20
C LEU A 321 -10.10 -25.61 37.06
N GLY A 322 -9.91 -25.71 38.38
CA GLY A 322 -10.76 -25.21 39.47
C GLY A 322 -12.07 -24.54 39.06
N SER A 323 -13.11 -25.35 38.99
CA SER A 323 -14.51 -24.96 38.77
C SER A 323 -15.06 -24.30 40.03
N GLY A 324 -15.35 -23.00 39.96
CA GLY A 324 -16.16 -22.29 40.96
C GLY A 324 -15.79 -20.82 41.12
N ILE A 325 -14.49 -20.51 41.12
CA ILE A 325 -13.98 -19.14 41.35
C ILE A 325 -13.60 -18.47 40.02
N SER A 326 -13.09 -19.24 39.05
CA SER A 326 -12.63 -18.72 37.75
C SER A 326 -13.78 -18.25 36.84
N SER A 327 -14.94 -18.90 36.85
CA SER A 327 -16.09 -18.46 36.04
C SER A 327 -16.69 -17.16 36.56
N ARG A 328 -16.80 -17.00 37.89
CA ARG A 328 -17.28 -15.75 38.53
C ARG A 328 -16.27 -14.61 38.39
N VAL A 329 -14.97 -14.91 38.43
CA VAL A 329 -13.92 -13.92 38.17
C VAL A 329 -13.91 -13.52 36.70
N VAL A 330 -14.07 -14.45 35.75
CA VAL A 330 -14.18 -14.14 34.32
C VAL A 330 -15.48 -13.39 33.99
N GLU A 331 -16.60 -13.71 34.63
CA GLU A 331 -17.88 -13.01 34.48
C GLU A 331 -17.87 -11.61 35.15
N ALA A 332 -17.16 -11.45 36.28
CA ALA A 332 -16.90 -10.16 36.91
C ALA A 332 -15.86 -9.31 36.14
N LEU A 333 -14.94 -9.97 35.43
CA LEU A 333 -13.95 -9.34 34.56
C LEU A 333 -14.48 -9.05 33.16
N THR A 334 -15.57 -9.70 32.70
CA THR A 334 -16.23 -9.32 31.45
C THR A 334 -16.90 -7.97 31.66
N PRO A 335 -16.35 -6.89 31.09
CA PRO A 335 -16.93 -5.58 31.30
C PRO A 335 -18.31 -5.57 30.64
N GLY A 336 -19.35 -5.11 31.36
CA GLY A 336 -20.67 -4.89 30.75
C GLY A 336 -20.55 -4.05 29.47
N LYS A 337 -21.49 -4.19 28.52
CA LYS A 337 -21.39 -3.60 27.17
C LYS A 337 -20.89 -2.14 27.14
N LYS A 338 -21.33 -1.32 28.10
CA LYS A 338 -20.87 0.07 28.29
C LYS A 338 -19.43 0.21 28.77
N ARG A 339 -18.99 -0.62 29.73
CA ARG A 339 -17.60 -0.66 30.23
C ARG A 339 -16.65 -1.20 29.14
N LYS A 340 -17.08 -2.20 28.36
CA LYS A 340 -16.32 -2.69 27.19
C LYS A 340 -16.13 -1.55 26.19
N ALA A 341 -17.21 -0.85 25.86
CA ALA A 341 -17.15 0.30 24.97
C ALA A 341 -16.21 1.39 25.52
N LEU A 342 -16.33 1.76 26.80
CA LEU A 342 -15.46 2.77 27.43
C LEU A 342 -13.98 2.36 27.34
N VAL A 343 -13.64 1.12 27.71
CA VAL A 343 -12.27 0.61 27.62
C VAL A 343 -11.74 0.65 26.19
N LEU A 344 -12.56 0.29 25.19
CA LEU A 344 -12.16 0.36 23.78
C LEU A 344 -11.93 1.80 23.29
N HIS A 345 -12.74 2.77 23.75
CA HIS A 345 -12.52 4.18 23.40
C HIS A 345 -11.27 4.75 24.09
N LEU A 346 -11.04 4.41 25.36
CA LEU A 346 -9.82 4.79 26.07
C LEU A 346 -8.58 4.16 25.43
N MET A 347 -8.67 2.90 25.02
CA MET A 347 -7.61 2.21 24.29
C MET A 347 -7.36 2.88 22.94
N LEU A 348 -8.41 3.22 22.17
CA LEU A 348 -8.27 3.95 20.91
C LEU A 348 -7.58 5.31 21.13
N ALA A 349 -8.02 6.08 22.13
CA ALA A 349 -7.40 7.36 22.45
C ALA A 349 -5.93 7.20 22.86
N ALA A 350 -5.60 6.23 23.70
CA ALA A 350 -4.23 5.93 24.09
C ALA A 350 -3.37 5.50 22.89
N CYS A 351 -3.88 4.63 22.01
CA CYS A 351 -3.18 4.17 20.81
C CYS A 351 -2.96 5.29 19.79
N LEU A 352 -3.94 6.15 19.56
CA LEU A 352 -3.80 7.30 18.66
C LEU A 352 -2.85 8.37 19.25
N TRP A 353 -2.83 8.50 20.58
CA TRP A 353 -1.82 9.30 21.26
C TRP A 353 -0.43 8.71 21.04
N LEU A 354 -0.20 7.42 21.33
CA LEU A 354 1.09 6.76 21.08
C LEU A 354 1.53 6.81 19.61
N ALA A 355 0.58 6.76 18.66
CA ALA A 355 0.84 6.94 17.23
C ALA A 355 1.37 8.35 16.89
N SER A 356 1.14 9.34 17.75
CA SER A 356 1.53 10.75 17.57
C SER A 356 2.93 11.06 18.10
N ILE A 357 3.75 10.05 18.40
CA ILE A 357 5.11 10.23 18.90
C ILE A 357 5.96 11.07 17.92
N PRO A 358 6.63 12.15 18.38
CA PRO A 358 7.55 12.90 17.55
C PRO A 358 8.78 12.04 17.24
N ALA A 359 9.07 11.94 15.95
CA ALA A 359 10.26 11.28 15.46
C ALA A 359 10.73 12.05 14.22
N SER A 360 11.99 12.47 14.25
CA SER A 360 12.65 13.08 13.11
C SER A 360 13.61 12.08 12.48
N ASP A 361 13.76 12.17 11.16
CA ASP A 361 14.68 11.30 10.43
C ASP A 361 16.14 11.79 10.52
N GLY A 362 16.36 13.06 10.88
CA GLY A 362 17.69 13.67 11.02
C GLY A 362 18.22 13.78 12.45
N MET A 363 17.35 13.78 13.47
CA MET A 363 17.74 13.98 14.88
C MET A 363 17.67 12.69 15.70
N GLY A 364 18.58 12.55 16.66
CA GLY A 364 18.63 11.39 17.55
C GLY A 364 17.51 11.37 18.60
N LYS A 365 17.25 10.20 19.21
CA LYS A 365 16.22 10.01 20.26
C LYS A 365 16.27 11.08 21.36
N VAL A 366 17.47 11.38 21.88
CA VAL A 366 17.66 12.31 22.99
C VAL A 366 17.42 13.75 22.55
N GLU A 367 17.80 14.10 21.34
CA GLU A 367 17.63 15.43 20.76
C GLU A 367 16.14 15.73 20.53
N VAL A 368 15.39 14.80 19.94
CA VAL A 368 13.94 14.95 19.72
C VAL A 368 13.16 14.95 21.03
N LEU A 369 13.48 14.05 21.97
CA LEU A 369 12.70 13.91 23.21
C LEU A 369 13.03 14.97 24.27
N SER A 370 14.23 15.55 24.25
CA SER A 370 14.60 16.66 25.14
C SER A 370 13.84 17.95 24.79
N VAL A 371 13.57 18.15 23.50
CA VAL A 371 12.77 19.25 22.96
C VAL A 371 11.27 19.09 23.27
N CYS A 372 10.83 17.85 23.53
CA CYS A 372 9.42 17.49 23.68
C CYS A 372 9.12 16.93 25.08
N PRO A 373 8.93 17.78 26.11
CA PRO A 373 8.88 17.36 27.52
C PRO A 373 7.75 16.35 27.83
N GLY A 374 6.62 16.42 27.12
CA GLY A 374 5.51 15.46 27.28
C GLY A 374 5.81 14.02 26.84
N TRP A 375 6.87 13.82 26.05
CA TRP A 375 7.26 12.52 25.49
C TRP A 375 8.51 11.93 26.17
N MET A 376 9.20 12.72 26.99
CA MET A 376 10.42 12.30 27.69
C MET A 376 10.23 11.06 28.58
N PRO A 377 9.14 10.94 29.38
CA PRO A 377 8.90 9.73 30.18
C PRO A 377 8.75 8.46 29.33
N LEU A 378 8.14 8.56 28.14
CA LEU A 378 7.98 7.43 27.22
C LEU A 378 9.33 6.99 26.64
N GLY A 379 10.29 7.90 26.48
CA GLY A 379 11.65 7.58 26.06
C GLY A 379 12.37 6.62 27.01
N ASN A 380 12.09 6.71 28.30
CA ASN A 380 12.74 5.91 29.34
C ASN A 380 12.17 4.48 29.45
N ILE A 381 10.94 4.27 28.99
CA ILE A 381 10.26 2.96 29.01
C ILE A 381 10.71 2.09 27.82
N VAL A 382 11.22 2.70 26.75
CA VAL A 382 11.72 1.97 25.58
C VAL A 382 12.90 1.07 25.98
N PRO A 383 12.86 -0.25 25.69
CA PRO A 383 13.95 -1.15 26.01
C PRO A 383 15.30 -0.69 25.43
N HIS A 384 16.39 -0.95 26.15
CA HIS A 384 17.76 -0.57 25.75
C HIS A 384 18.16 -1.13 24.37
N ASN A 385 17.57 -2.25 23.95
CA ASN A 385 17.82 -2.86 22.65
C ASN A 385 17.33 -1.99 21.48
N TYR A 386 16.58 -0.91 21.70
CA TYR A 386 16.19 0.03 20.64
C TYR A 386 17.13 1.24 20.52
N ASN A 387 18.24 1.28 21.29
CA ASN A 387 19.21 2.38 21.31
C ASN A 387 20.45 2.11 20.41
N ASP A 388 20.31 1.30 19.36
CA ASP A 388 21.40 0.80 18.49
C ASP A 388 22.11 1.85 17.61
N GLY A 389 22.15 3.13 18.02
CA GLY A 389 22.82 4.22 17.30
C GLY A 389 22.10 4.68 16.02
N THR A 390 21.04 4.00 15.60
CA THR A 390 20.16 4.44 14.50
C THR A 390 19.07 5.39 15.04
N PRO A 391 18.94 6.62 14.50
CA PRO A 391 18.02 7.63 15.04
C PRO A 391 16.56 7.19 15.09
N GLN A 392 16.17 6.22 14.26
CA GLN A 392 14.77 5.90 13.99
C GLN A 392 14.22 4.74 14.83
N THR A 393 15.06 3.94 15.50
CA THR A 393 14.66 2.61 15.99
C THR A 393 13.66 2.66 17.15
N TYR A 394 13.76 3.66 18.03
CA TYR A 394 12.86 3.83 19.18
C TYR A 394 11.39 4.09 18.80
N ARG A 395 11.12 4.66 17.63
CA ARG A 395 9.74 5.00 17.21
C ARG A 395 8.90 3.74 17.00
N TRP A 396 9.52 2.68 16.46
CA TRP A 396 8.83 1.45 16.09
C TRP A 396 8.21 0.71 17.29
N PHE A 397 8.81 0.82 18.47
CA PHE A 397 8.29 0.23 19.70
C PHE A 397 6.88 0.75 20.05
N TRP A 398 6.69 2.07 20.04
CA TRP A 398 5.40 2.68 20.36
C TRP A 398 4.39 2.54 19.21
N LEU A 399 4.87 2.63 17.97
CA LEU A 399 4.03 2.44 16.80
C LEU A 399 3.47 1.00 16.69
N PHE A 400 4.19 0.00 17.18
CA PHE A 400 3.69 -1.38 17.29
C PHE A 400 2.42 -1.45 18.16
N TRP A 401 2.48 -0.93 19.39
CA TRP A 401 1.32 -0.93 20.30
C TRP A 401 0.18 -0.08 19.78
N ALA A 402 0.49 1.06 19.16
CA ALA A 402 -0.48 1.93 18.53
C ALA A 402 -1.22 1.22 17.39
N ALA A 403 -0.50 0.55 16.48
CA ALA A 403 -1.09 -0.12 15.33
C ALA A 403 -1.93 -1.34 15.73
N TRP A 404 -1.42 -2.16 16.65
CA TRP A 404 -2.15 -3.35 17.12
C TRP A 404 -3.44 -2.97 17.86
N GLY A 405 -3.36 -2.03 18.81
CA GLY A 405 -4.54 -1.56 19.54
C GLY A 405 -5.53 -0.82 18.64
N THR A 406 -5.08 -0.06 17.64
CA THR A 406 -5.97 0.56 16.65
C THR A 406 -6.71 -0.49 15.83
N LEU A 407 -6.06 -1.57 15.37
CA LEU A 407 -6.74 -2.66 14.67
C LEU A 407 -7.86 -3.26 15.53
N ILE A 408 -7.58 -3.56 16.80
CA ILE A 408 -8.58 -4.12 17.72
C ILE A 408 -9.73 -3.14 17.94
N ALA A 409 -9.44 -1.85 18.16
CA ALA A 409 -10.45 -0.82 18.35
C ALA A 409 -11.35 -0.64 17.12
N VAL A 410 -10.77 -0.58 15.91
CA VAL A 410 -11.51 -0.47 14.65
C VAL A 410 -12.42 -1.68 14.43
N LYS A 411 -11.95 -2.88 14.77
CA LYS A 411 -12.73 -4.11 14.65
C LYS A 411 -13.92 -4.15 15.62
N GLU A 412 -13.71 -3.79 16.88
CA GLU A 412 -14.69 -3.96 17.96
C GLU A 412 -15.68 -2.77 18.08
N LEU A 413 -15.34 -1.58 17.56
CA LEU A 413 -16.21 -0.40 17.59
C LEU A 413 -17.09 -0.32 16.33
N PRO A 414 -18.42 -0.51 16.44
CA PRO A 414 -19.31 -0.57 15.27
C PRO A 414 -19.36 0.73 14.46
N TRP A 415 -19.30 1.88 15.13
CA TRP A 415 -19.32 3.19 14.46
C TRP A 415 -18.06 3.40 13.62
N LEU A 416 -16.89 3.01 14.15
CA LEU A 416 -15.61 3.17 13.49
C LEU A 416 -15.49 2.19 12.33
N ARG A 417 -15.92 0.95 12.53
CA ARG A 417 -16.08 -0.05 11.48
C ARG A 417 -16.97 0.45 10.34
N SER A 418 -18.13 1.05 10.67
CA SER A 418 -19.08 1.57 9.69
C SER A 418 -18.46 2.68 8.82
N ILE A 419 -17.61 3.55 9.38
CA ILE A 419 -16.87 4.57 8.62
C ILE A 419 -15.98 3.92 7.55
N PHE A 420 -15.22 2.89 7.91
CA PHE A 420 -14.33 2.20 6.96
C PHE A 420 -15.09 1.34 5.94
N GLU A 421 -16.34 0.97 6.21
CA GLU A 421 -17.22 0.26 5.27
C GLU A 421 -17.95 1.21 4.29
N THR A 422 -17.77 2.53 4.43
CA THR A 422 -18.37 3.50 3.50
C THR A 422 -17.78 3.41 2.09
N PRO A 423 -18.57 3.73 1.03
CA PRO A 423 -18.09 3.74 -0.35
C PRO A 423 -16.77 4.49 -0.62
N PRO A 424 -16.52 5.71 -0.09
CA PRO A 424 -15.25 6.40 -0.31
C PRO A 424 -14.06 5.65 0.32
N MET A 425 -14.23 5.08 1.52
CA MET A 425 -13.16 4.29 2.16
C MET A 425 -12.89 2.98 1.40
N GLN A 426 -13.94 2.35 0.89
CA GLN A 426 -13.80 1.16 0.03
C GLN A 426 -13.15 1.49 -1.33
N TYR A 427 -13.39 2.69 -1.88
CA TYR A 427 -12.68 3.18 -3.06
C TYR A 427 -11.19 3.31 -2.78
N LEU A 428 -10.81 4.02 -1.71
CA LEU A 428 -9.42 4.13 -1.28
C LEU A 428 -8.80 2.75 -1.03
N GLY A 429 -9.54 1.82 -0.42
CA GLY A 429 -9.09 0.47 -0.13
C GLY A 429 -8.79 -0.39 -1.36
N ARG A 430 -9.52 -0.17 -2.46
CA ARG A 430 -9.27 -0.86 -3.74
C ARG A 430 -8.04 -0.35 -4.46
N HIS A 431 -7.73 0.93 -4.32
CA HIS A 431 -6.62 1.59 -5.00
C HIS A 431 -5.41 1.82 -4.08
N SER A 432 -5.45 1.33 -2.83
CA SER A 432 -4.47 1.64 -1.79
C SER A 432 -3.05 1.21 -2.18
N PHE A 433 -2.92 0.05 -2.83
CA PHE A 433 -1.61 -0.48 -3.21
C PHE A 433 -1.00 0.31 -4.36
N ALA A 434 -1.79 0.66 -5.38
CA ALA A 434 -1.33 1.54 -6.45
C ALA A 434 -1.02 2.95 -5.94
N LEU A 435 -1.88 3.55 -5.11
CA LEU A 435 -1.67 4.86 -4.49
C LEU A 435 -0.36 4.89 -3.69
N TYR A 436 -0.10 3.84 -2.90
CA TYR A 436 1.14 3.69 -2.16
C TYR A 436 2.36 3.63 -3.08
N LEU A 437 2.25 3.07 -4.28
CA LEU A 437 3.40 2.94 -5.17
C LEU A 437 3.68 4.23 -5.96
N ILE A 438 2.63 4.96 -6.36
CA ILE A 438 2.77 6.11 -7.24
C ILE A 438 2.97 7.45 -6.52
N HIS A 439 2.60 7.57 -5.24
CA HIS A 439 2.59 8.88 -4.58
C HIS A 439 3.97 9.56 -4.60
N GLY A 440 5.06 8.84 -4.33
CA GLY A 440 6.42 9.38 -4.39
C GLY A 440 6.78 9.95 -5.77
N PRO A 441 6.72 9.14 -6.84
CA PRO A 441 6.93 9.62 -8.21
C PRO A 441 6.02 10.80 -8.60
N MET A 442 4.76 10.81 -8.13
CA MET A 442 3.82 11.90 -8.41
C MET A 442 4.12 13.18 -7.63
N ILE A 443 4.73 13.07 -6.45
CA ILE A 443 5.24 14.23 -5.72
C ILE A 443 6.33 14.92 -6.56
N GLY A 444 7.34 14.17 -7.03
CA GLY A 444 8.41 14.73 -7.87
C GLY A 444 7.95 15.18 -9.26
N LEU A 445 6.94 14.53 -9.85
CA LEU A 445 6.45 14.91 -11.18
C LEU A 445 5.49 16.11 -11.15
N LEU A 446 4.61 16.20 -10.17
CA LEU A 446 3.56 17.23 -10.16
C LEU A 446 3.73 18.19 -9.00
N SER A 447 3.79 17.66 -7.77
CA SER A 447 3.63 18.47 -6.58
C SER A 447 4.81 19.40 -6.36
N GLU A 448 6.02 18.95 -6.64
CA GLU A 448 7.22 19.77 -6.56
C GLU A 448 7.19 20.99 -7.49
N ARG A 449 6.75 20.81 -8.74
CA ARG A 449 6.55 21.92 -9.68
C ARG A 449 5.54 22.92 -9.16
N LEU A 450 4.42 22.42 -8.62
CA LEU A 450 3.40 23.27 -8.01
C LEU A 450 3.96 24.02 -6.81
N PHE A 451 4.75 23.36 -5.94
CA PHE A 451 5.36 23.99 -4.79
C PHE A 451 6.37 25.08 -5.19
N ILE A 452 7.15 24.89 -6.24
CA ILE A 452 8.08 25.90 -6.77
C ILE A 452 7.32 27.08 -7.39
N LEU A 453 6.24 26.81 -8.14
CA LEU A 453 5.40 27.85 -8.74
C LEU A 453 4.70 28.74 -7.70
N THR A 454 4.23 28.15 -6.60
CA THR A 454 3.52 28.84 -5.52
C THR A 454 4.44 29.34 -4.40
N GLY A 455 5.77 29.29 -4.56
CA GLY A 455 6.77 29.66 -3.56
C GLY A 455 6.70 28.87 -2.26
N VAL A 456 6.06 27.69 -2.28
CA VAL A 456 5.98 26.74 -1.15
C VAL A 456 7.32 26.04 -0.93
N LYS A 457 8.14 25.89 -1.97
CA LYS A 457 9.48 25.33 -1.86
C LYS A 457 10.40 26.03 -2.86
N ALA A 458 11.62 26.33 -2.47
CA ALA A 458 12.67 26.77 -3.38
C ALA A 458 13.37 25.53 -3.98
N PRO A 459 13.84 25.57 -5.24
CA PRO A 459 14.64 24.50 -5.80
C PRO A 459 15.90 24.27 -4.93
N GLU A 460 16.12 23.03 -4.50
CA GLU A 460 17.26 22.65 -3.66
C GLU A 460 18.43 22.13 -4.50
N GLY A 461 19.62 22.71 -4.31
CA GLY A 461 20.88 22.31 -4.94
C GLY A 461 21.10 22.85 -6.37
N GLU A 462 22.36 22.89 -6.82
CA GLU A 462 22.77 23.45 -8.12
C GLU A 462 21.99 22.84 -9.31
N SER A 463 21.75 21.52 -9.27
CA SER A 463 20.98 20.81 -10.30
C SER A 463 19.47 21.10 -10.28
N GLY A 464 18.93 21.49 -9.11
CA GLY A 464 17.52 21.88 -8.96
C GLY A 464 17.27 23.29 -9.46
N GLU A 465 18.18 24.22 -9.17
CA GLU A 465 18.13 25.59 -9.67
C GLU A 465 18.25 25.65 -11.20
N GLU A 466 19.15 24.86 -11.80
CA GLU A 466 19.29 24.79 -13.27
C GLU A 466 18.01 24.25 -13.95
N LYS A 467 17.38 23.22 -13.36
CA LYS A 467 16.19 22.57 -13.94
C LYS A 467 14.90 23.38 -13.72
N PHE A 468 14.73 23.98 -12.54
CA PHE A 468 13.44 24.54 -12.10
C PHE A 468 13.48 26.02 -11.72
N GLY A 469 14.65 26.67 -11.75
CA GLY A 469 14.77 28.10 -11.41
C GLY A 469 13.89 29.02 -12.25
N HIS A 470 13.53 28.62 -13.48
CA HIS A 470 12.61 29.37 -14.34
C HIS A 470 11.13 29.34 -13.88
N LEU A 471 10.77 28.43 -12.97
CA LEU A 471 9.41 28.27 -12.43
C LEU A 471 9.24 28.97 -11.09
N THR A 472 10.32 29.36 -10.43
CA THR A 472 10.30 29.94 -9.08
C THR A 472 9.43 31.20 -9.03
N ASP A 473 8.49 31.23 -8.08
CA ASP A 473 7.61 32.37 -7.74
C ASP A 473 6.76 32.94 -8.89
N ARG A 474 6.62 32.22 -10.00
CA ARG A 474 5.89 32.70 -11.18
C ARG A 474 4.41 32.95 -10.90
N TRP A 475 3.79 32.16 -10.03
CA TRP A 475 2.39 32.36 -9.66
C TRP A 475 2.24 33.42 -8.58
N ILE A 476 3.15 33.50 -7.61
CA ILE A 476 3.12 34.59 -6.60
C ILE A 476 3.25 35.96 -7.28
N ASN A 477 4.10 36.07 -8.30
CA ASN A 477 4.32 37.30 -9.05
C ASN A 477 3.21 37.61 -10.09
N SER A 478 2.22 36.71 -10.23
CA SER A 478 1.11 36.90 -11.17
C SER A 478 -0.04 37.66 -10.51
N PRO A 479 -0.65 38.64 -11.20
CA PRO A 479 -1.81 39.38 -10.67
C PRO A 479 -3.07 38.52 -10.48
N LEU A 480 -3.07 37.27 -10.98
CA LEU A 480 -4.17 36.31 -10.86
C LEU A 480 -4.10 35.49 -9.56
N TRP A 481 -3.04 35.60 -8.76
CA TRP A 481 -2.87 34.80 -7.54
C TRP A 481 -3.49 35.49 -6.32
N PRO A 482 -4.56 34.95 -5.72
CA PRO A 482 -5.35 35.65 -4.71
C PRO A 482 -4.76 35.55 -3.29
N PHE A 483 -3.75 34.70 -3.07
CA PHE A 483 -3.29 34.33 -1.72
C PHE A 483 -1.99 35.02 -1.27
N GLY A 484 -1.33 35.77 -2.16
CA GLY A 484 -0.04 36.41 -1.87
C GLY A 484 1.11 35.43 -1.60
N GLY A 485 2.18 35.94 -0.97
CA GLY A 485 3.32 35.13 -0.52
C GLY A 485 3.03 34.33 0.76
N LYS A 486 4.02 33.56 1.23
CA LYS A 486 3.94 32.80 2.49
C LYS A 486 3.81 33.66 3.75
N GLU A 487 4.21 34.92 3.65
CA GLU A 487 4.33 35.82 4.79
C GLU A 487 2.95 36.20 5.34
N GLY A 488 2.69 35.84 6.60
CA GLY A 488 1.46 36.21 7.32
C GLY A 488 0.50 35.06 7.64
N TRP A 489 0.70 33.86 7.09
CA TRP A 489 -0.14 32.70 7.39
C TRP A 489 0.45 31.83 8.52
N PRO A 490 -0.39 31.20 9.38
CA PRO A 490 0.09 30.25 10.37
C PRO A 490 0.81 29.07 9.69
N LYS A 491 1.98 28.68 10.21
CA LYS A 491 2.81 27.61 9.64
C LYS A 491 1.99 26.33 9.40
N GLY A 492 1.98 25.85 8.16
CA GLY A 492 1.26 24.65 7.70
C GLY A 492 -0.24 24.85 7.38
N LEU A 493 -0.80 26.03 7.63
CA LEU A 493 -2.13 26.45 7.15
C LEU A 493 -2.03 27.44 5.98
N GLU A 494 -0.89 27.46 5.30
CA GLU A 494 -0.62 28.31 4.14
C GLU A 494 -1.59 27.95 3.00
N PRO A 495 -2.42 28.89 2.51
CA PRO A 495 -3.34 28.64 1.41
C PRO A 495 -2.63 28.15 0.15
N ASN A 496 -1.39 28.64 -0.09
CA ASN A 496 -0.55 28.22 -1.20
C ASN A 496 -0.28 26.71 -1.16
N PHE A 497 0.04 26.17 0.01
CA PHE A 497 0.27 24.74 0.19
C PHE A 497 -1.02 23.94 0.00
N TRP A 498 -2.12 24.36 0.64
CA TRP A 498 -3.40 23.64 0.54
C TRP A 498 -3.99 23.66 -0.87
N PHE A 499 -3.74 24.72 -1.66
CA PHE A 499 -4.08 24.77 -3.07
C PHE A 499 -3.34 23.70 -3.87
N CYS A 500 -2.02 23.55 -3.64
CA CYS A 500 -1.22 22.49 -4.27
C CYS A 500 -1.73 21.10 -3.88
N VAL A 501 -2.05 20.88 -2.61
CA VAL A 501 -2.63 19.61 -2.14
C VAL A 501 -3.99 19.33 -2.79
N LEU A 502 -4.85 20.34 -2.94
CA LEU A 502 -6.17 20.21 -3.55
C LEU A 502 -6.08 19.83 -5.04
N ILE A 503 -5.02 20.24 -5.74
CA ILE A 503 -4.75 19.82 -7.12
C ILE A 503 -4.09 18.44 -7.17
N SER A 504 -3.09 18.20 -6.33
CA SER A 504 -2.30 16.97 -6.35
C SER A 504 -3.11 15.74 -5.95
N LEU A 505 -3.94 15.82 -4.90
CA LEU A 505 -4.66 14.64 -4.38
C LEU A 505 -5.64 14.02 -5.40
N PRO A 506 -6.51 14.77 -6.10
CA PRO A 506 -7.36 14.20 -7.16
C PRO A 506 -6.55 13.54 -8.27
N VAL A 507 -5.42 14.15 -8.67
CA VAL A 507 -4.54 13.57 -9.69
C VAL A 507 -3.91 12.27 -9.18
N PHE A 508 -3.46 12.23 -7.93
CA PHE A 508 -2.90 11.02 -7.33
C PHE A 508 -3.95 9.90 -7.28
N LEU A 509 -5.18 10.21 -6.88
CA LEU A 509 -6.27 9.23 -6.86
C LEU A 509 -6.63 8.72 -8.25
N TYR A 510 -6.63 9.59 -9.26
CA TYR A 510 -6.88 9.20 -10.65
C TYR A 510 -5.76 8.34 -11.22
N VAL A 511 -4.50 8.74 -11.04
CA VAL A 511 -3.35 7.93 -11.48
C VAL A 511 -3.28 6.61 -10.71
N ALA A 512 -3.71 6.57 -9.45
CA ALA A 512 -3.81 5.34 -8.67
C ALA A 512 -4.89 4.42 -9.23
N GLU A 513 -6.01 4.96 -9.69
CA GLU A 513 -7.07 4.22 -10.37
C GLU A 513 -6.54 3.58 -11.66
N VAL A 514 -5.87 4.37 -12.51
CA VAL A 514 -5.21 3.89 -13.74
C VAL A 514 -4.18 2.81 -13.39
N GLY A 515 -3.31 3.06 -12.41
CA GLY A 515 -2.28 2.12 -11.95
C GLY A 515 -2.86 0.80 -11.43
N THR A 516 -4.00 0.86 -10.75
CA THR A 516 -4.69 -0.34 -10.26
C THR A 516 -5.16 -1.22 -11.42
N ARG A 517 -5.57 -0.62 -12.54
CA ARG A 517 -6.00 -1.33 -13.75
C ARG A 517 -4.82 -1.82 -14.58
N THR A 518 -3.73 -1.05 -14.65
CA THR A 518 -2.60 -1.34 -15.53
C THR A 518 -1.56 -2.28 -14.94
N PHE A 519 -1.27 -2.21 -13.62
CA PHE A 519 -0.24 -3.05 -13.00
C PHE A 519 -0.75 -3.88 -11.81
N ASP A 520 -1.59 -3.35 -10.92
CA ASP A 520 -2.00 -4.10 -9.71
C ASP A 520 -2.90 -5.30 -10.06
N THR A 521 -4.02 -5.08 -10.75
CA THR A 521 -4.95 -6.15 -11.14
C THR A 521 -4.31 -7.21 -12.04
N PRO A 522 -3.50 -6.84 -13.06
CA PRO A 522 -2.75 -7.82 -13.85
C PRO A 522 -1.74 -8.62 -13.03
N SER A 523 -1.05 -8.01 -12.05
CA SER A 523 -0.09 -8.74 -11.20
C SER A 523 -0.74 -9.89 -10.43
N VAL A 524 -1.98 -9.70 -9.95
CA VAL A 524 -2.74 -10.75 -9.26
C VAL A 524 -3.10 -11.89 -10.22
N LYS A 525 -3.44 -11.56 -11.48
CA LYS A 525 -3.71 -12.56 -12.51
C LYS A 525 -2.45 -13.34 -12.90
N ILE A 526 -1.32 -12.64 -13.07
CA ILE A 526 -0.03 -13.25 -13.36
C ILE A 526 0.38 -14.18 -12.22
N ALA A 527 0.26 -13.75 -10.96
CA ALA A 527 0.56 -14.59 -9.81
C ALA A 527 -0.26 -15.88 -9.80
N ARG A 528 -1.57 -15.81 -10.06
CA ARG A 528 -2.43 -17.00 -10.19
C ARG A 528 -2.05 -17.90 -11.36
N TRP A 529 -1.67 -17.31 -12.49
CA TRP A 529 -1.22 -18.05 -13.65
C TRP A 529 0.11 -18.77 -13.39
N VAL A 530 1.08 -18.10 -12.76
CA VAL A 530 2.37 -18.70 -12.37
C VAL A 530 2.14 -19.88 -11.41
N ASP A 531 1.30 -19.69 -10.39
CA ASP A 531 0.94 -20.75 -9.44
C ASP A 531 0.30 -21.97 -10.12
N GLY A 532 -0.67 -21.73 -11.01
CA GLY A 532 -1.30 -22.80 -11.80
C GLY A 532 -0.33 -23.53 -12.74
N LYS A 533 0.67 -22.83 -13.28
CA LYS A 533 1.67 -23.43 -14.17
C LYS A 533 2.72 -24.23 -13.39
N MET A 534 3.19 -23.70 -12.27
CA MET A 534 4.19 -24.35 -11.42
C MET A 534 3.66 -25.61 -10.73
N ARG A 535 2.38 -25.63 -10.35
CA ARG A 535 1.74 -26.80 -9.72
C ARG A 535 1.35 -27.90 -10.70
N GLY A 536 1.74 -27.77 -11.97
CA GLY A 536 1.32 -28.66 -13.06
C GLY A 536 -0.13 -28.39 -13.41
N GLY A 537 -0.40 -27.94 -14.64
CA GLY A 537 -1.74 -27.59 -15.10
C GLY A 537 -2.74 -28.75 -15.03
N GLY A 538 -3.36 -28.96 -13.87
CA GLY A 538 -4.45 -29.89 -13.65
C GLY A 538 -5.78 -29.23 -13.99
N SER A 539 -6.22 -29.43 -15.24
CA SER A 539 -7.60 -29.39 -15.74
C SER A 539 -8.53 -28.24 -15.34
N SER A 540 -8.91 -27.47 -16.36
CA SER A 540 -10.29 -27.04 -16.70
C SER A 540 -11.22 -26.58 -15.57
N SER A 541 -11.75 -25.36 -15.75
CA SER A 541 -13.17 -25.07 -15.57
C SER A 541 -13.98 -26.13 -14.80
N ARG A 542 -14.18 -25.91 -13.50
CA ARG A 542 -15.42 -26.36 -12.86
C ARG A 542 -16.25 -25.10 -12.68
N GLY A 543 -17.37 -25.09 -13.42
CA GLY A 543 -18.31 -23.99 -13.55
C GLY A 543 -19.08 -23.69 -12.29
#